data_AF-A0AB34BJ44-F1
#
_entry.id   AF-A0AB34BJ44-F1
#
_cell.length_a   1.000
_cell.length_b   1.000
_cell.length_c   1.000
_cell.angle_alpha   90.00
_cell.angle_beta   90.00
_cell.angle_gamma   90.00
#
_symmetry.space_group_name_H-M   'P 1'
#
loop_
_entity.id
_entity.type
_entity.pdbx_description
1 polymer ?
#
loop_
_entity_poly.entity_id
_entity_poly.type
_entity_poly.pdbx_seq_one_letter_code
_entity_poly.pdbx_strand_id
1 'polypeptide(L)' 'LSTLLMIVAAFGGYDQVMDAYHVALKEGYRFGTYGDAMLILDK' A
#
# COMPACT_ATOMS: atom_id res chain seq x y z
N LEU A 1 5.68 9.75 -4.44
CA LEU A 1 5.34 9.24 -3.08
C LEU A 1 4.35 10.23 -2.47
N SER A 2 3.15 9.80 -2.08
CA SER A 2 2.21 10.65 -1.33
C SER A 2 2.49 10.57 0.17
N THR A 3 2.08 11.58 0.94
CA THR A 3 2.23 11.58 2.40
C THR A 3 1.48 10.42 3.07
N LEU A 4 0.33 10.02 2.52
CA LEU A 4 -0.43 8.86 2.97
C LEU A 4 0.37 7.56 2.78
N LEU A 5 1.00 7.37 1.61
CA LEU A 5 1.82 6.19 1.36
C LEU A 5 3.06 6.16 2.28
N MET A 6 3.63 7.33 2.60
CA MET A 6 4.72 7.43 3.58
C MET A 6 4.29 6.98 4.98
N ILE A 7 3.09 7.36 5.43
CA ILE A 7 2.54 6.92 6.72
C ILE A 7 2.33 5.41 6.75
N VAL A 8 1.75 4.85 5.69
CA VAL A 8 1.53 3.41 5.58
C VAL A 8 2.86 2.65 5.56
N ALA A 9 3.86 3.14 4.83
CA ALA A 9 5.21 2.58 4.82
C ALA A 9 5.92 2.68 6.18
N ALA A 10 5.70 3.75 6.95
CA ALA A 10 6.22 3.86 8.31
C ALA A 10 5.56 2.87 9.28
N PHE A 11 4.30 2.49 9.04
CA PHE A 11 3.56 1.52 9.85
C PHE A 11 3.87 0.07 9.46
N GLY A 12 3.82 -0.26 8.17
CA GLY A 12 3.94 -1.62 7.63
C GLY A 12 5.31 -2.00 7.08
N GLY A 13 6.33 -1.16 7.27
CA GLY A 13 7.65 -1.34 6.67
C GLY A 13 7.70 -0.90 5.20
N TYR A 14 8.76 -0.17 4.83
CA TYR A 14 8.88 0.42 3.50
C TYR A 14 8.92 -0.63 2.39
N ASP A 15 9.79 -1.63 2.51
CA ASP A 15 9.97 -2.65 1.47
C ASP A 15 8.70 -3.48 1.27
N GLN A 16 8.06 -3.91 2.37
CA GLN A 16 6.85 -4.72 2.32
C GLN A 16 5.67 -3.96 1.69
N VAL A 17 5.48 -2.69 2.07
CA VAL A 17 4.41 -1.85 1.52
C VAL A 17 4.66 -1.54 0.04
N MET A 18 5.91 -1.27 -0.35
CA MET A 18 6.25 -1.00 -1.75
C MET A 18 6.14 -2.24 -2.63
N ASP A 19 6.53 -3.42 -2.14
CA ASP A 19 6.33 -4.68 -2.84
C ASP A 19 4.84 -4.97 -3.06
N ALA A 20 4.02 -4.84 -2.00
CA ALA A 20 2.56 -4.98 -2.11
C ALA A 20 1.95 -3.95 -3.08
N TYR A 21 2.44 -2.71 -3.07
CA TYR A 21 2.01 -1.66 -4.00
C TYR A 21 2.32 -2.02 -5.46
N HIS A 22 3.50 -2.56 -5.75
CA HIS A 22 3.85 -3.02 -7.10
C HIS A 22 3.00 -4.21 -7.56
N VAL A 23 2.71 -5.15 -6.66
CA VAL A 23 1.79 -6.26 -6.95
C VAL A 23 0.39 -5.72 -7.26
N ALA A 24 -0.12 -4.80 -6.44
CA ALA A 24 -1.44 -4.20 -6.66
C ALA A 24 -1.53 -3.45 -8.00
N LEU A 25 -0.45 -2.77 -8.43
CA LEU A 25 -0.38 -2.15 -9.76
C LEU A 25 -0.44 -3.19 -10.88
N LYS A 26 0.32 -4.29 -10.76
CA LYS A 26 0.36 -5.36 -11.76
C LYS A 26 -0.99 -6.06 -11.91
N GLU A 27 -1.69 -6.27 -10.80
CA GLU A 27 -3.00 -6.92 -10.76
C GLU A 27 -4.17 -5.96 -11.07
N GLY A 28 -3.88 -4.67 -11.32
CA GLY A 28 -4.89 -3.70 -11.75
C GLY A 28 -5.82 -3.20 -10.65
N TYR A 29 -5.35 -3.17 -9.40
CA TYR A 29 -6.10 -2.61 -8.28
C TYR A 29 -6.38 -1.13 -8.49
N ARG A 30 -7.51 -0.67 -7.96
CA ARG A 30 -7.94 0.73 -8.04
C ARG A 30 -7.34 1.51 -6.89
N PHE A 31 -6.69 2.64 -7.19
CA PHE A 31 -6.12 3.54 -6.19
C PHE A 31 -6.96 4.81 -6.03
N GLY A 32 -6.81 5.47 -4.88
CA GLY A 32 -7.50 6.71 -4.55
C GLY A 32 -8.64 6.52 -3.55
N THR A 33 -9.46 7.56 -3.38
CA THR A 33 -10.49 7.63 -2.32
C THR A 33 -11.59 6.58 -2.43
N TYR A 34 -11.86 6.08 -3.64
CA TYR A 34 -12.85 5.04 -3.92
C TYR A 34 -12.21 3.80 -4.56
N GLY A 35 -10.93 3.59 -4.26
CA GLY A 35 -10.18 2.43 -4.69
C GLY A 35 -10.38 1.23 -3.77
N ASP A 36 -9.55 0.23 -3.98
CA ASP A 36 -9.42 -0.93 -3.11
C ASP A 36 -8.64 -0.58 -1.84
N ALA A 37 -8.73 -1.44 -0.83
CA ALA A 37 -8.11 -1.24 0.48
C ALA A 37 -6.93 -2.19 0.72
N MET A 38 -5.94 -1.71 1.47
CA MET A 38 -4.82 -2.51 1.97
C MET A 38 -5.03 -2.76 3.47
N LEU A 39 -5.01 -4.03 3.87
CA LEU A 39 -5.07 -4.44 5.28
C LEU A 39 -3.68 -4.90 5.72
N ILE A 40 -3.14 -4.24 6.75
CA ILE A 40 -1.85 -4.57 7.35
C ILE A 40 -2.12 -5.16 8.74
N LEU A 41 -1.64 -6.37 8.98
CA LEU A 41 -1.80 -7.09 10.24
C LEU A 41 -0.43 -7.39 10.84
N ASP A 42 -0.32 -7.26 12.15
CA ASP A 42 0.79 -7.80 12.92
C ASP A 42 0.50 -9.26 13.30
N LYS A 43 1.54 -10.04 13.59
CA LYS A 43 1.38 -11.45 13.99
C LYS A 43 0.89 -11.61 15.43
#